data_AF-A0A3M1XH09-F1
#
_entry.id   AF-A0A3M1XH09-F1
#
_cell.length_a   1.000
_cell.length_b   1.000
_cell.length_c   1.000
_cell.angle_alpha   90.00
_cell.angle_beta   90.00
_cell.angle_gamma   90.00
#
_symmetry.space_group_name_H-M   'P 1'
#
loop_
_entity.id
_entity.type
_entity.pdbx_description
1 polymer ?
#
loop_
_entity_poly.entity_id
_entity_poly.type
_entity_poly.pdbx_seq_one_letter_code
_entity_poly.pdbx_strand_id
1 'polypeptide(L)'
;MKFFRKWWGIGLLLMAGACVPNPSSRYEQSALFFEQQLDHQVQRALAYLPEMAVDSTAIPRSAHRDGSLNGTTSRSWTSGFYPGELWLLYEHSGEKRLRAVAEEWMRFIEKEKYDTHTHDLGFKLYCSYGQALRLTLSETYRDIILTASETLIKRYDPKVGCIRSWDFNQEVWQFPVIIDNLMNLEMLFEATRLSGDSIYYQVAYQHALTTLANHVRPDHSVYHVIDYDTLTGAVRNRHTHQGLSDESAWSRGQAWNIYGFAMAYRETRDPRFLAQAQGAARYYYQHPHLPADAVPYWDFDA
;
A
#
# COMPACT_ATOMS: atom_id res chain seq x y z
N MET A 1 48.47 44.34 64.96
CA MET A 1 47.13 44.96 64.95
C MET A 1 46.34 44.37 63.78
N LYS A 2 45.28 43.61 64.11
CA LYS A 2 44.18 43.09 63.28
C LYS A 2 44.44 42.08 62.12
N PHE A 3 43.91 40.87 62.36
CA PHE A 3 43.11 39.97 61.49
C PHE A 3 43.69 39.46 60.14
N PHE A 4 43.47 38.23 59.62
CA PHE A 4 42.87 36.96 60.07
C PHE A 4 43.30 35.85 59.07
N ARG A 5 43.33 34.58 59.53
CA ARG A 5 43.52 33.34 58.75
C ARG A 5 42.53 33.20 57.57
N LYS A 6 42.98 32.67 56.42
CA LYS A 6 42.10 31.96 55.46
C LYS A 6 42.74 30.69 54.92
N TRP A 7 42.03 29.59 55.16
CA TRP A 7 42.23 28.25 54.63
C TRP A 7 41.97 28.23 53.11
N TRP A 8 42.72 27.42 52.37
CA TRP A 8 42.36 27.00 51.02
C TRP A 8 41.95 25.52 51.08
N GLY A 9 40.65 25.28 50.96
CA GLY A 9 40.05 23.95 50.81
C GLY A 9 39.98 23.57 49.33
N ILE A 10 40.33 22.32 49.06
CA ILE A 10 40.27 21.64 47.77
C ILE A 10 38.80 21.44 47.38
N GLY A 11 38.40 21.94 46.21
CA GLY A 11 37.12 21.63 45.59
C GLY A 11 37.34 20.72 44.39
N LEU A 12 37.05 19.42 44.54
CA LEU A 12 36.90 18.48 43.42
C LEU A 12 35.55 18.75 42.75
N LEU A 13 35.56 19.30 41.53
CA LEU A 13 34.38 19.30 40.66
C LEU A 13 34.24 17.92 40.01
N LEU A 14 33.24 17.15 40.45
CA LEU A 14 32.72 16.00 39.72
C LEU A 14 31.90 16.51 38.52
N MET A 15 32.53 16.56 37.35
CA MET A 15 31.82 16.70 36.07
C MET A 15 31.10 15.38 35.80
N ALA A 16 29.80 15.34 36.04
CA ALA A 16 28.92 14.28 35.53
C ALA A 16 28.88 14.39 34.00
N GLY A 17 29.63 13.55 33.31
CA GLY A 17 29.52 13.39 31.87
C GLY A 17 28.14 12.84 31.54
N ALA A 18 27.27 13.66 30.96
CA ALA A 18 26.05 13.19 30.35
C ALA A 18 26.43 12.27 29.19
N CYS A 19 26.21 10.97 29.35
CA CYS A 19 26.37 9.98 28.30
C CYS A 19 25.46 10.38 27.13
N VAL A 20 26.06 10.78 26.01
CA VAL A 20 25.35 10.82 24.73
C VAL A 20 24.94 9.37 24.41
N PRO A 21 23.65 9.05 24.24
CA PRO A 21 23.23 7.69 23.95
C PRO A 21 23.86 7.23 22.64
N ASN A 22 24.48 6.05 22.68
CA ASN A 22 25.15 5.42 21.55
C ASN A 22 24.12 5.21 20.41
N PRO A 23 24.37 5.64 19.16
CA PRO A 23 23.44 5.43 18.07
C PRO A 23 22.97 3.97 17.92
N SER A 24 23.85 3.00 18.22
CA SER A 24 23.50 1.57 18.23
C SER A 24 22.39 1.23 19.21
N SER A 25 22.36 1.84 20.41
CA SER A 25 21.34 1.56 21.42
C SER A 25 19.96 2.07 21.03
N ARG A 26 19.89 3.16 20.24
CA ARG A 26 18.60 3.69 19.76
C ARG A 26 17.99 2.81 18.67
N TYR A 27 18.81 2.35 17.72
CA TYR A 27 18.36 1.41 16.69
C TYR A 27 17.93 0.07 17.29
N GLU A 28 18.71 -0.48 18.23
CA GLU A 28 18.38 -1.72 18.93
C GLU A 28 17.08 -1.58 19.74
N GLN A 29 16.88 -0.46 20.44
CA GLN A 29 15.63 -0.18 21.16
C GLN A 29 14.43 -0.06 20.22
N SER A 30 14.58 0.61 19.07
CA SER A 30 13.53 0.69 18.07
C SER A 30 13.22 -0.67 17.46
N ALA A 31 14.23 -1.48 17.13
CA ALA A 31 14.04 -2.83 16.61
C ALA A 31 13.27 -3.69 17.62
N LEU A 32 13.70 -3.72 18.89
CA LEU A 32 13.01 -4.45 19.95
C LEU A 32 11.56 -4.00 20.13
N PHE A 33 11.29 -2.68 20.05
CA PHE A 33 9.93 -2.16 20.10
C PHE A 33 9.08 -2.71 18.95
N PHE A 34 9.58 -2.70 17.70
CA PHE A 34 8.84 -3.21 16.55
C PHE A 34 8.58 -4.71 16.63
N GLU A 35 9.58 -5.51 17.04
CA GLU A 35 9.42 -6.94 17.28
C GLU A 35 8.30 -7.22 18.29
N GLN A 36 8.28 -6.50 19.42
CA GLN A 36 7.22 -6.62 20.43
C GLN A 36 5.84 -6.22 19.89
N GLN A 37 5.77 -5.21 19.01
CA GLN A 37 4.49 -4.84 18.39
C GLN A 37 4.00 -5.91 17.41
N LEU A 38 4.90 -6.54 16.64
CA LEU A 38 4.55 -7.64 15.73
C LEU A 38 4.08 -8.87 16.51
N ASP A 39 4.79 -9.25 17.58
CA ASP A 39 4.38 -10.33 18.48
C ASP A 39 2.99 -10.05 19.07
N HIS A 40 2.73 -8.81 19.47
CA HIS A 40 1.42 -8.40 19.95
C HIS A 40 0.34 -8.55 18.88
N GLN A 41 0.59 -8.18 17.62
CA GLN A 41 -0.37 -8.38 16.52
C GLN A 41 -0.61 -9.86 16.24
N VAL A 42 0.41 -10.71 16.31
CA VAL A 42 0.26 -12.18 16.18
C VAL A 42 -0.67 -12.72 17.26
N GLN A 43 -0.45 -12.36 18.53
CA GLN A 43 -1.32 -12.81 19.62
C GLN A 43 -2.76 -12.34 19.45
N ARG A 44 -2.96 -11.09 19.01
CA ARG A 44 -4.30 -10.57 18.70
C ARG A 44 -4.96 -11.34 17.56
N ALA A 45 -4.26 -11.54 16.44
CA ALA A 45 -4.80 -12.29 15.30
C ALA A 45 -5.22 -13.70 15.71
N LEU A 46 -4.38 -14.41 16.49
CA LEU A 46 -4.70 -15.74 17.01
C LEU A 46 -5.91 -15.76 17.94
N ALA A 47 -6.07 -14.74 18.79
CA ALA A 47 -7.23 -14.61 19.65
C ALA A 47 -8.53 -14.37 18.87
N TYR A 48 -8.46 -13.67 17.73
CA TYR A 48 -9.62 -13.40 16.88
C TYR A 48 -9.99 -14.52 15.91
N LEU A 49 -9.09 -15.48 15.60
CA LEU A 49 -9.39 -16.57 14.67
C LEU A 49 -10.70 -17.33 15.01
N PRO A 50 -10.99 -17.67 16.29
CA PRO A 50 -12.24 -18.34 16.64
C PRO A 50 -13.49 -17.45 16.48
N GLU A 51 -13.33 -16.13 16.52
CA GLU A 51 -14.43 -15.16 16.35
C GLU A 51 -14.70 -14.87 14.85
N MET A 52 -13.72 -15.14 13.98
CA MET A 52 -13.78 -14.92 12.54
C MET A 52 -13.92 -16.23 11.78
N ALA A 53 -15.06 -16.90 11.97
CA ALA A 53 -15.36 -18.14 11.25
C ALA A 53 -15.22 -17.94 9.74
N VAL A 54 -14.55 -18.89 9.08
CA VAL A 54 -14.30 -18.85 7.64
C VAL A 54 -15.61 -18.92 6.87
N ASP A 55 -15.94 -17.87 6.14
CA ASP A 55 -17.21 -17.72 5.41
C ASP A 55 -17.03 -16.95 4.10
N SER A 56 -17.34 -17.58 2.97
CA SER A 56 -17.22 -16.98 1.62
C SER A 56 -17.93 -15.62 1.42
N THR A 57 -18.86 -15.26 2.30
CA THR A 57 -19.65 -14.03 2.27
C THR A 57 -19.22 -12.99 3.31
N ALA A 58 -18.32 -13.35 4.23
CA ALA A 58 -17.92 -12.52 5.35
C ALA A 58 -16.39 -12.37 5.51
N ILE A 59 -15.66 -12.27 4.40
CA ILE A 59 -14.23 -11.92 4.41
C ILE A 59 -14.05 -10.60 5.16
N PRO A 60 -13.21 -10.52 6.22
CA PRO A 60 -13.04 -9.31 7.02
C PRO A 60 -12.69 -8.09 6.17
N ARG A 61 -13.42 -6.98 6.37
CA ARG A 61 -13.21 -5.73 5.64
C ARG A 61 -13.13 -4.50 6.54
N SER A 62 -14.10 -4.32 7.41
CA SER A 62 -14.16 -3.17 8.33
C SER A 62 -14.93 -3.54 9.60
N ALA A 63 -15.09 -2.59 10.52
CA ALA A 63 -16.01 -2.73 11.65
C ALA A 63 -17.23 -1.82 11.48
N HIS A 64 -18.36 -2.23 12.04
CA HIS A 64 -19.51 -1.38 12.29
C HIS A 64 -19.23 -0.44 13.49
N ARG A 65 -20.11 0.54 13.73
CA ARG A 65 -19.96 1.49 14.85
C ARG A 65 -19.99 0.82 16.22
N ASP A 66 -20.67 -0.33 16.34
CA ASP A 66 -20.76 -1.12 17.56
C ASP A 66 -19.56 -2.07 17.76
N GLY A 67 -18.58 -2.05 16.85
CA GLY A 67 -17.39 -2.89 16.89
C GLY A 67 -17.57 -4.28 16.24
N SER A 68 -18.77 -4.64 15.80
CA SER A 68 -18.98 -5.90 15.09
C SER A 68 -18.32 -5.90 13.71
N LEU A 69 -17.87 -7.06 13.24
CA LEU A 69 -17.17 -7.19 11.96
C LEU A 69 -18.15 -6.99 10.79
N ASN A 70 -17.77 -6.13 9.87
CA ASN A 70 -18.41 -5.98 8.56
C ASN A 70 -17.59 -6.77 7.53
N GLY A 71 -18.13 -7.92 7.13
CA GLY A 71 -17.52 -8.81 6.15
C GLY A 71 -17.93 -8.51 4.70
N THR A 72 -17.29 -9.17 3.74
CA THR A 72 -17.62 -9.05 2.32
C THR A 72 -17.38 -10.35 1.55
N THR A 73 -17.88 -10.40 0.31
CA THR A 73 -17.59 -11.53 -0.59
C THR A 73 -16.24 -11.34 -1.28
N SER A 74 -15.73 -12.39 -1.91
CA SER A 74 -14.48 -12.30 -2.69
C SER A 74 -14.50 -11.30 -3.85
N ARG A 75 -15.68 -10.87 -4.32
CA ARG A 75 -15.80 -9.83 -5.36
C ARG A 75 -15.28 -8.47 -4.91
N SER A 76 -15.29 -8.17 -3.61
CA SER A 76 -14.77 -6.91 -3.07
C SER A 76 -13.29 -6.75 -3.42
N TRP A 77 -12.87 -5.54 -3.77
CA TRP A 77 -11.47 -5.19 -4.01
C TRP A 77 -10.58 -5.44 -2.77
N THR A 78 -11.18 -5.47 -1.57
CA THR A 78 -10.48 -5.69 -0.31
C THR A 78 -10.27 -7.15 0.06
N SER A 79 -10.77 -8.10 -0.72
CA SER A 79 -10.84 -9.51 -0.30
C SER A 79 -9.47 -10.16 -0.07
N GLY A 80 -8.43 -9.68 -0.75
CA GLY A 80 -7.06 -10.19 -0.61
C GLY A 80 -6.29 -9.71 0.61
N PHE A 81 -6.73 -8.64 1.29
CA PHE A 81 -5.92 -8.02 2.35
C PHE A 81 -5.84 -8.88 3.60
N TYR A 82 -6.97 -9.37 4.11
CA TYR A 82 -6.99 -10.18 5.34
C TYR A 82 -6.15 -11.47 5.24
N PRO A 83 -6.32 -12.34 4.21
CA PRO A 83 -5.42 -13.48 4.06
C PRO A 83 -3.96 -13.06 3.82
N GLY A 84 -3.71 -11.92 3.15
CA GLY A 84 -2.36 -11.37 3.00
C GLY A 84 -1.71 -11.00 4.35
N GLU A 85 -2.46 -10.35 5.24
CA GLU A 85 -2.02 -10.04 6.61
C GLU A 85 -1.67 -11.31 7.38
N LEU A 86 -2.50 -12.36 7.30
CA LEU A 86 -2.22 -13.64 7.95
C LEU A 86 -0.92 -14.30 7.43
N TRP A 87 -0.60 -14.16 6.14
CA TRP A 87 0.68 -14.62 5.60
C TRP A 87 1.87 -13.82 6.14
N LEU A 88 1.74 -12.50 6.26
CA LEU A 88 2.78 -11.65 6.85
C LEU A 88 3.01 -11.97 8.33
N LEU A 89 1.94 -12.20 9.10
CA LEU A 89 2.04 -12.63 10.50
C LEU A 89 2.61 -14.05 10.64
N TYR A 90 2.33 -14.94 9.68
CA TYR A 90 2.97 -16.26 9.61
C TYR A 90 4.47 -16.17 9.31
N GLU A 91 4.89 -15.32 8.38
CA GLU A 91 6.32 -15.09 8.11
C GLU A 91 7.08 -14.65 9.36
N HIS A 92 6.49 -13.72 10.13
CA HIS A 92 7.08 -13.23 11.38
C HIS A 92 7.15 -14.33 12.46
N SER A 93 6.04 -15.02 12.71
CA SER A 93 5.88 -15.89 13.90
C SER A 93 6.17 -17.38 13.67
N GLY A 94 6.11 -17.86 12.44
CA GLY A 94 6.09 -19.28 12.10
C GLY A 94 4.83 -20.03 12.55
N GLU A 95 3.79 -19.35 13.06
CA GLU A 95 2.57 -19.99 13.58
C GLU A 95 1.70 -20.54 12.44
N LYS A 96 1.70 -21.87 12.32
CA LYS A 96 1.06 -22.60 11.22
C LYS A 96 -0.46 -22.40 11.15
N ARG A 97 -1.13 -22.07 12.26
CA ARG A 97 -2.58 -21.77 12.25
C ARG A 97 -2.92 -20.54 11.41
N LEU A 98 -2.08 -19.50 11.42
CA LEU A 98 -2.29 -18.29 10.62
C LEU A 98 -2.25 -18.63 9.13
N ARG A 99 -1.22 -19.37 8.71
CA ARG A 99 -1.09 -19.89 7.34
C ARG A 99 -2.31 -20.74 6.95
N ALA A 100 -2.70 -21.70 7.79
CA ALA A 100 -3.81 -22.58 7.50
C ALA A 100 -5.09 -21.78 7.23
N VAL A 101 -5.43 -20.81 8.10
CA VAL A 101 -6.61 -19.95 7.92
C VAL A 101 -6.49 -19.05 6.68
N ALA A 102 -5.31 -18.50 6.39
CA ALA A 102 -5.06 -17.72 5.18
C ALA A 102 -5.39 -18.53 3.92
N GLU A 103 -4.89 -19.77 3.85
CA GLU A 103 -5.17 -20.70 2.76
C GLU A 103 -6.67 -21.02 2.64
N GLU A 104 -7.44 -21.04 3.73
CA GLU A 104 -8.89 -21.25 3.69
C GLU A 104 -9.65 -20.09 3.04
N TRP A 105 -9.35 -18.87 3.46
CA TRP A 105 -9.96 -17.67 2.88
C TRP A 105 -9.62 -17.52 1.40
N MET A 106 -8.37 -17.81 1.03
CA MET A 106 -7.88 -17.71 -0.35
C MET A 106 -8.66 -18.59 -1.32
N ARG A 107 -9.16 -19.78 -0.89
CA ARG A 107 -9.98 -20.65 -1.76
C ARG A 107 -11.22 -19.95 -2.31
N PHE A 108 -11.81 -19.02 -1.56
CA PHE A 108 -12.98 -18.25 -2.03
C PHE A 108 -12.62 -17.13 -3.01
N ILE A 109 -11.36 -16.69 -2.98
CA ILE A 109 -10.84 -15.57 -3.78
C ILE A 109 -10.26 -16.07 -5.11
N GLU A 110 -9.81 -17.32 -5.21
CA GLU A 110 -9.12 -17.85 -6.40
C GLU A 110 -9.89 -17.57 -7.70
N LYS A 111 -11.21 -17.75 -7.68
CA LYS A 111 -12.10 -17.54 -8.85
C LYS A 111 -12.00 -16.12 -9.44
N GLU A 112 -11.59 -15.14 -8.64
CA GLU A 112 -11.46 -13.75 -9.05
C GLU A 112 -10.29 -13.53 -10.02
N LYS A 113 -9.41 -14.51 -10.24
CA LYS A 113 -8.34 -14.44 -11.26
C LYS A 113 -8.87 -14.29 -12.70
N TYR A 114 -10.16 -14.51 -12.87
CA TYR A 114 -10.89 -14.34 -14.13
C TYR A 114 -11.80 -13.10 -14.17
N ASP A 115 -11.76 -12.24 -13.15
CA ASP A 115 -12.60 -11.04 -13.08
C ASP A 115 -12.08 -9.96 -14.04
N THR A 116 -12.75 -9.82 -15.19
CA THR A 116 -12.39 -8.86 -16.23
C THR A 116 -12.94 -7.46 -16.00
N HIS A 117 -13.65 -7.19 -14.90
CA HIS A 117 -14.40 -5.94 -14.68
C HIS A 117 -13.71 -4.93 -13.76
N THR A 118 -12.56 -5.29 -13.19
CA THR A 118 -11.82 -4.45 -12.24
C THR A 118 -10.32 -4.45 -12.51
N HIS A 119 -9.66 -3.37 -12.14
CA HIS A 119 -8.20 -3.32 -12.04
C HIS A 119 -7.65 -3.93 -10.74
N ASP A 120 -8.51 -4.15 -9.73
CA ASP A 120 -8.13 -4.55 -8.36
C ASP A 120 -7.64 -6.00 -8.23
N LEU A 121 -7.24 -6.65 -9.33
CA LEU A 121 -6.72 -8.02 -9.29
C LEU A 121 -5.41 -8.11 -8.50
N GLY A 122 -4.59 -7.05 -8.50
CA GLY A 122 -3.42 -6.97 -7.65
C GLY A 122 -3.79 -6.97 -6.16
N PHE A 123 -4.76 -6.15 -5.74
CA PHE A 123 -5.23 -6.17 -4.35
C PHE A 123 -5.89 -7.50 -3.96
N LYS A 124 -6.73 -8.06 -4.83
CA LYS A 124 -7.46 -9.30 -4.54
C LYS A 124 -6.51 -10.51 -4.46
N LEU A 125 -5.57 -10.62 -5.38
CA LEU A 125 -4.75 -11.82 -5.54
C LEU A 125 -3.28 -11.62 -5.20
N TYR A 126 -2.65 -10.52 -5.60
CA TYR A 126 -1.23 -10.33 -5.32
C TYR A 126 -0.95 -10.06 -3.84
N CYS A 127 -1.83 -9.34 -3.13
CA CYS A 127 -1.70 -9.17 -1.68
C CYS A 127 -1.84 -10.49 -0.89
N SER A 128 -2.50 -11.51 -1.45
CA SER A 128 -2.73 -12.82 -0.80
C SER A 128 -1.85 -13.92 -1.42
N TYR A 129 -2.20 -14.38 -2.62
CA TYR A 129 -1.44 -15.37 -3.39
C TYR A 129 0.00 -14.93 -3.69
N GLY A 130 0.28 -13.63 -3.84
CA GLY A 130 1.66 -13.16 -4.02
C GLY A 130 2.53 -13.38 -2.77
N GLN A 131 1.99 -13.16 -1.57
CA GLN A 131 2.68 -13.47 -0.32
C GLN A 131 2.87 -14.99 -0.16
N ALA A 132 1.81 -15.75 -0.44
CA ALA A 132 1.87 -17.21 -0.40
C ALA A 132 2.92 -17.77 -1.36
N LEU A 133 2.98 -17.26 -2.60
CA LEU A 133 3.98 -17.64 -3.60
C LEU A 133 5.40 -17.32 -3.10
N ARG A 134 5.64 -16.12 -2.57
CA ARG A 134 6.96 -15.70 -2.06
C ARG A 134 7.49 -16.64 -0.97
N LEU A 135 6.62 -17.12 -0.10
CA LEU A 135 7.01 -17.95 1.05
C LEU A 135 7.05 -19.45 0.76
N THR A 136 6.27 -19.92 -0.23
CA THR A 136 6.11 -21.36 -0.50
C THR A 136 6.71 -21.81 -1.82
N LEU A 137 6.96 -20.87 -2.75
CA LEU A 137 7.40 -21.14 -4.13
C LEU A 137 6.47 -22.12 -4.86
N SER A 138 5.18 -22.10 -4.52
CA SER A 138 4.16 -22.99 -5.10
C SER A 138 3.87 -22.67 -6.56
N GLU A 139 4.07 -23.65 -7.45
CA GLU A 139 3.69 -23.54 -8.87
C GLU A 139 2.19 -23.25 -9.06
N THR A 140 1.33 -23.77 -8.19
CA THR A 140 -0.11 -23.46 -8.24
C THR A 140 -0.38 -21.97 -7.99
N TYR A 141 0.31 -21.35 -7.03
CA TYR A 141 0.16 -19.91 -6.78
C TYR A 141 0.77 -19.07 -7.89
N ARG A 142 1.89 -19.54 -8.47
CA ARG A 142 2.49 -18.95 -9.67
C ARG A 142 1.47 -18.90 -10.82
N ASP A 143 0.81 -20.01 -11.13
CA ASP A 143 -0.18 -20.07 -12.21
C ASP A 143 -1.39 -19.16 -11.97
N ILE A 144 -1.82 -19.02 -10.71
CA ILE A 144 -2.89 -18.10 -10.32
C ILE A 144 -2.50 -16.65 -10.59
N ILE A 145 -1.29 -16.24 -10.20
CA ILE A 145 -0.78 -14.87 -10.45
C ILE A 145 -0.64 -14.60 -11.95
N LEU A 146 -0.15 -15.56 -12.74
CA LEU A 146 -0.04 -15.41 -14.18
C LEU A 146 -1.43 -15.29 -14.84
N THR A 147 -2.37 -16.16 -14.47
CA THR A 147 -3.76 -16.09 -14.98
C THR A 147 -4.41 -14.74 -14.65
N ALA A 148 -4.23 -14.26 -13.42
CA ALA A 148 -4.75 -12.96 -13.00
C ALA A 148 -4.12 -11.80 -13.78
N SER A 149 -2.83 -11.89 -14.08
CA SER A 149 -2.09 -10.89 -14.85
C SER A 149 -2.55 -10.86 -16.30
N GLU A 150 -2.75 -12.03 -16.93
CA GLU A 150 -3.37 -12.14 -18.26
C GLU A 150 -4.76 -11.51 -18.30
N THR A 151 -5.57 -11.73 -17.25
CA THR A 151 -6.88 -11.11 -17.13
C THR A 151 -6.78 -9.60 -16.97
N LEU A 152 -5.86 -9.10 -16.13
CA LEU A 152 -5.69 -7.68 -15.86
C LEU A 152 -5.28 -6.90 -17.12
N ILE A 153 -4.32 -7.42 -17.90
CA ILE A 153 -3.85 -6.71 -19.10
C ILE A 153 -4.89 -6.65 -20.23
N LYS A 154 -5.97 -7.44 -20.19
CA LYS A 154 -7.10 -7.27 -21.13
C LYS A 154 -7.82 -5.93 -20.95
N ARG A 155 -7.64 -5.27 -19.80
CA ARG A 155 -8.17 -3.94 -19.50
C ARG A 155 -7.23 -2.80 -19.92
N TYR A 156 -6.05 -3.12 -20.45
CA TYR A 156 -5.10 -2.14 -20.98
C TYR A 156 -5.57 -1.63 -22.35
N ASP A 157 -5.59 -0.31 -22.53
CA ASP A 157 -5.80 0.32 -23.83
C ASP A 157 -4.50 0.98 -24.29
N PRO A 158 -3.92 0.57 -25.44
CA PRO A 158 -2.64 1.11 -25.91
C PRO A 158 -2.70 2.55 -26.42
N LYS A 159 -3.89 3.08 -26.75
CA LYS A 159 -4.04 4.50 -27.13
C LYS A 159 -4.04 5.40 -25.91
N VAL A 160 -4.72 4.96 -24.84
CA VAL A 160 -4.70 5.67 -23.56
C VAL A 160 -3.35 5.46 -22.85
N GLY A 161 -2.76 4.28 -22.99
CA GLY A 161 -1.53 3.89 -22.28
C GLY A 161 -1.79 3.58 -20.81
N CYS A 162 -3.01 3.13 -20.46
CA CYS A 162 -3.41 2.78 -19.10
C CYS A 162 -4.30 1.54 -19.06
N ILE A 163 -4.46 1.00 -17.85
CA ILE A 163 -5.43 -0.04 -17.50
C ILE A 163 -6.68 0.67 -17.02
N ARG A 164 -7.85 0.30 -17.56
CA ARG A 164 -9.13 0.87 -17.14
C ARG A 164 -9.49 0.43 -15.73
N SER A 165 -9.82 1.37 -14.84
CA SER A 165 -10.04 1.05 -13.44
C SER A 165 -11.37 0.31 -13.17
N TRP A 166 -12.47 0.74 -13.79
CA TRP A 166 -13.79 0.11 -13.64
C TRP A 166 -14.69 0.34 -14.87
N ASP A 167 -15.84 -0.33 -14.87
CA ASP A 167 -16.80 -0.32 -15.99
C ASP A 167 -18.13 0.38 -15.68
N PHE A 168 -18.36 0.83 -14.43
CA PHE A 168 -19.60 1.52 -14.02
C PHE A 168 -19.59 3.02 -14.35
N ASN A 169 -20.78 3.64 -14.32
CA ASN A 169 -21.04 5.07 -14.61
C ASN A 169 -20.43 5.56 -15.94
N GLN A 170 -20.74 4.86 -17.03
CA GLN A 170 -20.19 5.15 -18.36
C GLN A 170 -20.68 6.48 -18.96
N GLU A 171 -21.79 7.00 -18.42
CA GLU A 171 -22.29 8.34 -18.71
C GLU A 171 -21.38 9.46 -18.16
N VAL A 172 -20.61 9.17 -17.11
CA VAL A 172 -19.62 10.09 -16.52
C VAL A 172 -18.24 9.86 -17.11
N TRP A 173 -17.79 8.61 -17.16
CA TRP A 173 -16.42 8.24 -17.54
C TRP A 173 -16.39 7.31 -18.76
N GLN A 174 -15.61 7.69 -19.76
CA GLN A 174 -15.34 6.81 -20.90
C GLN A 174 -14.24 5.78 -20.54
N PHE A 175 -13.15 6.25 -19.93
CA PHE A 175 -12.02 5.43 -19.54
C PHE A 175 -11.43 5.98 -18.23
N PRO A 176 -12.05 5.66 -17.08
CA PRO A 176 -11.56 6.13 -15.79
C PRO A 176 -10.30 5.36 -15.38
N VAL A 177 -9.30 6.11 -14.93
CA VAL A 177 -8.08 5.59 -14.29
C VAL A 177 -7.92 6.25 -12.93
N ILE A 178 -7.83 5.46 -11.87
CA ILE A 178 -7.64 5.97 -10.50
C ILE A 178 -6.21 5.79 -10.00
N ILE A 179 -5.78 6.62 -9.06
CA ILE A 179 -4.42 6.56 -8.51
C ILE A 179 -4.09 5.19 -7.87
N ASP A 180 -5.08 4.54 -7.27
CA ASP A 180 -5.05 3.21 -6.67
C ASP A 180 -4.59 2.14 -7.68
N ASN A 181 -4.85 2.39 -8.97
CA ASN A 181 -4.48 1.46 -10.03
C ASN A 181 -2.95 1.26 -10.11
N LEU A 182 -2.14 2.23 -9.64
CA LEU A 182 -0.68 2.07 -9.52
C LEU A 182 -0.31 0.88 -8.63
N MET A 183 -1.05 0.64 -7.56
CA MET A 183 -0.76 -0.43 -6.60
C MET A 183 -0.91 -1.82 -7.22
N ASN A 184 -1.78 -1.93 -8.22
CA ASN A 184 -2.06 -3.20 -8.90
C ASN A 184 -1.00 -3.57 -9.94
N LEU A 185 -0.10 -2.64 -10.30
CA LEU A 185 0.96 -2.87 -11.27
C LEU A 185 2.07 -3.79 -10.75
N GLU A 186 2.24 -3.89 -9.43
CA GLU A 186 3.27 -4.74 -8.82
C GLU A 186 3.10 -6.21 -9.23
N MET A 187 1.84 -6.66 -9.35
CA MET A 187 1.52 -8.00 -9.84
C MET A 187 2.02 -8.23 -11.27
N LEU A 188 1.95 -7.22 -12.14
CA LEU A 188 2.40 -7.31 -13.53
C LEU A 188 3.92 -7.31 -13.65
N PHE A 189 4.61 -6.54 -12.81
CA PHE A 189 6.07 -6.62 -12.71
C PHE A 189 6.52 -8.01 -12.25
N GLU A 190 5.82 -8.62 -11.28
CA GLU A 190 6.07 -9.99 -10.87
C GLU A 190 5.76 -11.00 -11.97
N ALA A 191 4.64 -10.85 -12.69
CA ALA A 191 4.29 -11.73 -13.80
C ALA A 191 5.37 -11.76 -14.89
N THR A 192 6.05 -10.64 -15.14
CA THR A 192 7.23 -10.59 -16.02
C THR A 192 8.36 -11.46 -15.49
N ARG A 193 8.69 -11.36 -14.19
CA ARG A 193 9.74 -12.18 -13.57
C ARG A 193 9.41 -13.66 -13.61
N LEU A 194 8.16 -14.02 -13.35
CA LEU A 194 7.71 -15.41 -13.30
C LEU A 194 7.68 -16.05 -14.68
N SER A 195 7.16 -15.35 -15.70
CA SER A 195 6.94 -15.90 -17.04
C SER A 195 8.08 -15.66 -18.03
N GLY A 196 8.86 -14.59 -17.83
CA GLY A 196 9.78 -14.06 -18.84
C GLY A 196 9.11 -13.23 -19.94
N ASP A 197 7.78 -13.11 -19.96
CA ASP A 197 7.06 -12.31 -20.95
C ASP A 197 7.10 -10.82 -20.59
N SER A 198 7.73 -10.04 -21.45
CA SER A 198 7.90 -8.60 -21.27
C SER A 198 6.62 -7.78 -21.39
N ILE A 199 5.52 -8.35 -21.91
CA ILE A 199 4.26 -7.61 -22.10
C ILE A 199 3.73 -7.01 -20.80
N TYR A 200 3.83 -7.75 -19.68
CA TYR A 200 3.34 -7.29 -18.39
C TYR A 200 4.14 -6.08 -17.88
N TYR A 201 5.47 -6.11 -18.03
CA TYR A 201 6.34 -4.98 -17.71
C TYR A 201 6.02 -3.77 -18.58
N GLN A 202 5.87 -3.95 -19.89
CA GLN A 202 5.59 -2.86 -20.82
C GLN A 202 4.27 -2.15 -20.47
N VAL A 203 3.22 -2.93 -20.20
CA VAL A 203 1.91 -2.42 -19.78
C VAL A 203 2.02 -1.67 -18.44
N ALA A 204 2.67 -2.27 -17.44
CA ALA A 204 2.83 -1.65 -16.12
C ALA A 204 3.67 -0.37 -16.17
N TYR A 205 4.78 -0.39 -16.89
CA TYR A 205 5.65 0.76 -17.07
C TYR A 205 4.94 1.90 -17.80
N GLN A 206 4.24 1.60 -18.90
CA GLN A 206 3.50 2.62 -19.65
C GLN A 206 2.35 3.20 -18.81
N HIS A 207 1.61 2.37 -18.06
CA HIS A 207 0.59 2.84 -17.12
C HIS A 207 1.19 3.83 -16.11
N ALA A 208 2.30 3.45 -15.46
CA ALA A 208 2.93 4.32 -14.47
C ALA A 208 3.40 5.65 -15.06
N LEU A 209 3.93 5.65 -16.29
CA LEU A 209 4.31 6.89 -17.01
C LEU A 209 3.10 7.77 -17.33
N THR A 210 2.01 7.18 -17.81
CA THR A 210 0.79 7.92 -18.14
C THR A 210 0.16 8.50 -16.87
N THR A 211 0.13 7.75 -15.78
CA THR A 211 -0.33 8.22 -14.46
C THR A 211 0.55 9.36 -13.94
N LEU A 212 1.88 9.25 -14.05
CA LEU A 212 2.80 10.33 -13.70
C LEU A 212 2.51 11.62 -14.48
N ALA A 213 2.18 11.51 -15.76
CA ALA A 213 1.93 12.66 -16.61
C ALA A 213 0.60 13.37 -16.33
N ASN A 214 -0.42 12.64 -15.87
CA ASN A 214 -1.80 13.14 -15.88
C ASN A 214 -2.47 13.24 -14.50
N HIS A 215 -2.12 12.35 -13.55
CA HIS A 215 -2.66 12.39 -12.19
C HIS A 215 -1.92 13.38 -11.29
N VAL A 216 -0.63 13.60 -11.53
CA VAL A 216 0.24 14.41 -10.68
C VAL A 216 0.05 15.90 -10.96
N ARG A 217 -0.19 16.66 -9.89
CA ARG A 217 -0.28 18.13 -9.89
C ARG A 217 1.11 18.76 -9.71
N PRO A 218 1.28 20.07 -10.01
CA PRO A 218 2.57 20.75 -9.87
C PRO A 218 3.19 20.71 -8.46
N ASP A 219 2.38 20.57 -7.41
CA ASP A 219 2.80 20.48 -6.01
C ASP A 219 3.06 19.05 -5.53
N HIS A 220 3.06 18.08 -6.46
CA HIS A 220 3.17 16.64 -6.23
C HIS A 220 1.97 15.95 -5.57
N SER A 221 0.89 16.68 -5.26
CA SER A 221 -0.40 16.05 -4.95
C SER A 221 -0.97 15.35 -6.19
N VAL A 222 -1.94 14.47 -6.00
CA VAL A 222 -2.61 13.78 -7.12
C VAL A 222 -4.12 13.96 -7.10
N TYR A 223 -4.69 14.04 -8.30
CA TYR A 223 -6.10 13.77 -8.53
C TYR A 223 -6.41 12.31 -8.21
N HIS A 224 -7.66 12.02 -7.79
CA HIS A 224 -8.10 10.65 -7.60
C HIS A 224 -8.31 9.97 -8.96
N VAL A 225 -9.14 10.57 -9.83
CA VAL A 225 -9.58 9.96 -11.09
C VAL A 225 -9.19 10.84 -12.28
N ILE A 226 -8.64 10.24 -13.32
CA ILE A 226 -8.48 10.86 -14.64
C ILE A 226 -9.35 10.07 -15.64
N ASP A 227 -10.20 10.77 -16.38
CA ASP A 227 -10.99 10.20 -17.47
C ASP A 227 -10.33 10.50 -18.81
N TYR A 228 -10.19 9.47 -19.64
CA TYR A 228 -9.59 9.58 -20.98
C TYR A 228 -10.62 9.34 -22.08
N ASP A 229 -10.40 9.97 -23.22
CA ASP A 229 -11.14 9.72 -24.45
C ASP A 229 -10.67 8.41 -25.10
N THR A 230 -11.60 7.48 -25.31
CA THR A 230 -11.29 6.13 -25.83
C THR A 230 -10.86 6.13 -27.31
N LEU A 231 -11.11 7.20 -28.05
CA LEU A 231 -10.73 7.29 -29.47
C LEU A 231 -9.33 7.85 -29.64
N THR A 232 -8.98 8.86 -28.84
CA THR A 232 -7.76 9.68 -28.98
C THR A 232 -6.72 9.47 -27.89
N GLY A 233 -7.10 8.95 -26.72
CA GLY A 233 -6.24 8.85 -25.54
C GLY A 233 -6.04 10.17 -24.79
N ALA A 234 -6.72 11.25 -25.18
CA ALA A 234 -6.60 12.55 -24.51
C ALA A 234 -7.34 12.58 -23.16
N VAL A 235 -6.80 13.34 -22.21
CA VAL A 235 -7.50 13.61 -20.93
C VAL A 235 -8.76 14.42 -21.20
N ARG A 236 -9.91 13.90 -20.77
CA ARG A 236 -11.20 14.59 -20.82
C ARG A 236 -11.43 15.40 -19.57
N ASN A 237 -11.27 14.77 -18.40
CA ASN A 237 -11.56 15.37 -17.11
C ASN A 237 -10.64 14.84 -16.00
N ARG A 238 -10.59 15.59 -14.89
CA ARG A 238 -9.91 15.22 -13.65
C ARG A 238 -10.90 15.35 -12.51
N HIS A 239 -11.10 14.30 -11.73
CA HIS A 239 -12.18 14.20 -10.76
C HIS A 239 -11.72 13.61 -9.43
N THR A 240 -12.62 13.70 -8.46
CA THR A 240 -12.62 12.86 -7.27
C THR A 240 -13.78 11.86 -7.25
N HIS A 241 -13.55 10.71 -6.62
CA HIS A 241 -14.63 9.77 -6.26
C HIS A 241 -14.81 9.65 -4.74
N GLN A 242 -13.75 9.91 -3.95
CA GLN A 242 -13.73 9.70 -2.49
C GLN A 242 -13.11 10.86 -1.70
N GLY A 243 -12.52 11.85 -2.38
CA GLY A 243 -12.00 13.06 -1.74
C GLY A 243 -13.08 14.12 -1.53
N LEU A 244 -12.68 15.21 -0.88
CA LEU A 244 -13.55 16.36 -0.59
C LEU A 244 -14.05 17.07 -1.85
N SER A 245 -13.19 17.29 -2.84
CA SER A 245 -13.54 17.86 -4.15
C SER A 245 -12.59 17.37 -5.24
N ASP A 246 -12.87 17.71 -6.51
CA ASP A 246 -12.02 17.33 -7.64
C ASP A 246 -10.59 17.91 -7.48
N GLU A 247 -10.47 19.08 -6.86
CA GLU A 247 -9.22 19.76 -6.59
C GLU A 247 -8.54 19.32 -5.29
N SER A 248 -9.25 18.60 -4.40
CA SER A 248 -8.71 18.26 -3.09
C SER A 248 -7.65 17.16 -3.13
N ALA A 249 -6.95 17.00 -2.01
CA ALA A 249 -5.94 15.98 -1.81
C ALA A 249 -6.39 14.90 -0.81
N TRP A 250 -7.22 13.99 -1.30
CA TRP A 250 -7.64 12.79 -0.57
C TRP A 250 -6.44 12.00 -0.02
N SER A 251 -6.35 11.82 1.29
CA SER A 251 -5.10 11.42 1.94
C SER A 251 -4.66 9.99 1.60
N ARG A 252 -5.61 9.06 1.45
CA ARG A 252 -5.31 7.70 0.96
C ARG A 252 -4.86 7.68 -0.51
N GLY A 253 -5.38 8.59 -1.33
CA GLY A 253 -4.87 8.78 -2.70
C GLY A 253 -3.43 9.27 -2.71
N GLN A 254 -3.07 10.17 -1.78
CA GLN A 254 -1.69 10.60 -1.61
C GLN A 254 -0.79 9.47 -1.08
N ALA A 255 -1.31 8.56 -0.25
CA ALA A 255 -0.57 7.36 0.15
C ALA A 255 -0.28 6.43 -1.04
N TRP A 256 -1.25 6.23 -1.94
CA TRP A 256 -1.06 5.47 -3.19
C TRP A 256 -0.08 6.15 -4.16
N ASN A 257 -0.06 7.47 -4.21
CA ASN A 257 0.95 8.24 -4.94
C ASN A 257 2.36 7.95 -4.40
N ILE A 258 2.58 8.05 -3.09
CA ILE A 258 3.89 7.77 -2.48
C ILE A 258 4.31 6.31 -2.72
N TYR A 259 3.46 5.36 -2.36
CA TYR A 259 3.78 3.94 -2.45
C TYR A 259 3.94 3.52 -3.92
N GLY A 260 2.95 3.84 -4.76
CA GLY A 260 2.88 3.40 -6.14
C GLY A 260 4.09 3.84 -6.96
N PHE A 261 4.54 5.09 -6.82
CA PHE A 261 5.73 5.56 -7.51
C PHE A 261 7.04 5.06 -6.89
N ALA A 262 7.10 4.84 -5.58
CA ALA A 262 8.25 4.18 -4.97
C ALA A 262 8.40 2.72 -5.47
N MET A 263 7.28 1.99 -5.56
CA MET A 263 7.20 0.67 -6.15
C MET A 263 7.60 0.71 -7.63
N ALA A 264 7.02 1.61 -8.44
CA ALA A 264 7.39 1.73 -9.85
C ALA A 264 8.90 2.01 -10.04
N TYR A 265 9.51 2.84 -9.20
CA TYR A 265 10.97 3.03 -9.21
C TYR A 265 11.73 1.76 -8.85
N ARG A 266 11.32 1.02 -7.81
CA ARG A 266 11.96 -0.25 -7.42
C ARG A 266 12.01 -1.23 -8.60
N GLU A 267 10.90 -1.31 -9.33
CA GLU A 267 10.71 -2.27 -10.43
C GLU A 267 11.39 -1.85 -11.74
N THR A 268 11.52 -0.55 -12.00
CA THR A 268 11.95 -0.03 -13.32
C THR A 268 13.28 0.71 -13.29
N ARG A 269 13.69 1.17 -12.11
CA ARG A 269 14.82 2.09 -11.88
C ARG A 269 14.72 3.42 -12.62
N ASP A 270 13.53 3.79 -13.09
CA ASP A 270 13.30 5.07 -13.74
C ASP A 270 13.30 6.22 -12.70
N PRO A 271 14.27 7.15 -12.76
CA PRO A 271 14.43 8.18 -11.75
C PRO A 271 13.24 9.14 -11.66
N ARG A 272 12.40 9.21 -12.70
CA ARG A 272 11.19 10.07 -12.69
C ARG A 272 10.20 9.60 -11.63
N PHE A 273 10.04 8.29 -11.44
CA PHE A 273 9.17 7.75 -10.40
C PHE A 273 9.72 8.01 -9.00
N LEU A 274 11.04 7.89 -8.80
CA LEU A 274 11.66 8.23 -7.52
C LEU A 274 11.47 9.71 -7.18
N ALA A 275 11.68 10.60 -8.14
CA ALA A 275 11.50 12.03 -7.96
C ALA A 275 10.05 12.36 -7.53
N GLN A 276 9.07 11.71 -8.14
CA GLN A 276 7.67 11.87 -7.76
C GLN A 276 7.37 11.30 -6.37
N ALA A 277 7.84 10.11 -6.04
CA ALA A 277 7.62 9.52 -4.71
C ALA A 277 8.21 10.41 -3.60
N GLN A 278 9.40 10.98 -3.81
CA GLN A 278 10.02 11.92 -2.89
C GLN A 278 9.27 13.26 -2.83
N GLY A 279 8.76 13.75 -3.96
CA GLY A 279 7.91 14.94 -4.03
C GLY A 279 6.62 14.78 -3.24
N ALA A 280 5.92 13.66 -3.45
CA ALA A 280 4.69 13.32 -2.74
C ALA A 280 4.93 13.13 -1.24
N ALA A 281 6.05 12.51 -0.84
CA ALA A 281 6.42 12.39 0.56
C ALA A 281 6.70 13.76 1.20
N ARG A 282 7.36 14.68 0.49
CA ARG A 282 7.55 16.07 0.97
C ARG A 282 6.21 16.78 1.10
N TYR A 283 5.34 16.68 0.09
CA TYR A 283 3.98 17.24 0.14
C TYR A 283 3.24 16.75 1.40
N TYR A 284 3.25 15.45 1.66
CA TYR A 284 2.60 14.85 2.84
C TYR A 284 3.15 15.42 4.16
N TYR A 285 4.47 15.33 4.38
CA TYR A 285 5.09 15.71 5.66
C TYR A 285 5.17 17.22 5.89
N GLN A 286 5.10 18.02 4.83
CA GLN A 286 5.12 19.48 4.90
C GLN A 286 3.73 20.09 4.74
N HIS A 287 2.67 19.27 4.65
CA HIS A 287 1.33 19.79 4.47
C HIS A 287 0.91 20.61 5.70
N PRO A 288 0.42 21.85 5.52
CA PRO A 288 0.06 22.72 6.65
C PRO A 288 -1.06 22.15 7.53
N HIS A 289 -1.87 21.24 7.01
CA HIS A 289 -2.95 20.56 7.73
C HIS A 289 -2.56 19.18 8.28
N LEU A 290 -1.31 18.74 8.15
CA LEU A 290 -0.87 17.49 8.78
C LEU A 290 -0.85 17.66 10.32
N PRO A 291 -1.60 16.86 11.08
CA PRO A 291 -1.57 16.93 12.54
C PRO A 291 -0.21 16.58 13.13
N ALA A 292 0.02 16.99 14.39
CA ALA A 292 1.31 16.81 15.07
C ALA A 292 1.70 15.33 15.31
N ASP A 293 0.73 14.41 15.29
CA ASP A 293 0.96 12.96 15.39
C ASP A 293 1.30 12.30 14.03
N ALA A 294 1.35 13.11 12.95
CA ALA A 294 1.60 12.70 11.56
C ALA A 294 0.55 11.75 10.96
N VAL A 295 -0.62 11.62 11.58
CA VAL A 295 -1.78 10.89 11.03
C VAL A 295 -2.67 11.90 10.30
N PRO A 296 -2.87 11.76 8.98
CA PRO A 296 -3.57 12.78 8.21
C PRO A 296 -5.06 12.69 8.48
N TYR A 297 -5.77 13.80 8.29
CA TYR A 297 -7.21 13.74 8.08
C TYR A 297 -7.54 12.91 6.83
N TRP A 298 -8.82 12.56 6.64
CA TRP A 298 -9.27 11.75 5.51
C TRP A 298 -9.02 12.43 4.15
N ASP A 299 -8.91 13.76 4.14
CA ASP A 299 -8.49 14.61 3.04
C ASP A 299 -7.61 15.72 3.61
N PHE A 300 -6.56 16.13 2.89
CA PHE A 300 -5.65 17.19 3.34
C PHE A 300 -6.29 18.58 3.31
N ASP A 301 -7.45 18.74 2.66
CA ASP A 301 -8.20 20.00 2.56
C ASP A 301 -9.48 20.02 3.42
N ALA A 302 -9.67 19.03 4.31
CA ALA A 302 -10.85 18.89 5.18
C ALA A 302 -10.82 19.76 6.45
#